data_AF-A0A7C5D672-F1
#
_entry.id   AF-A0A7C5D672-F1
#
_cell.length_a   1.000
_cell.length_b   1.000
_cell.length_c   1.000
_cell.angle_alpha   90.00
_cell.angle_beta   90.00
_cell.angle_gamma   90.00
#
_symmetry.space_group_name_H-M   'P 1'
#
loop_
_entity.id
_entity.type
_entity.pdbx_description
1 polymer ?
#
loop_
_entity_poly.entity_id
_entity_poly.type
_entity_poly.pdbx_seq_one_letter_code
_entity_poly.pdbx_strand_id
1 'polypeptide(L)'
;MSTLIVIGNINEHTFANSVVAANEKSKDIFEKKSLENIHVFHTKKSFETLLAESNKWIKFLEKHGIYAEQFIHRTLDIDSEKDNTKFLEKFARNIEEIVDMNKDIIIDISNGPTFQKNLLSVIAYILNLKHQYILDIVELSKHTKERGFINTEILKKAYMQAPESKKLDALAYLDLSEVKRYNDKIMKLSENFKNVSPGKADIEFFRDNLTHSINFKLQGDKNSSNALYRISSSSIASSAEELIGLILDSKNSSNHHQKTLGAKLNLLYEIIEKEQHDDIDTDFVKKFNDFVLFLRNTTVHKSSKKKLSDTEKFKAELSITTTLAFIEFYSDVIYPKLQKSNINNSYINGIKYNKEPNINEEYYFGIDGDNTGAFLENMLIKNDKKQLREISKNITTALNKIENFIKKISRNNEVIFKTGDDMLVKGTLSIENLEKIQDIYNNTTPNLTCSIGFGKTSKDAYIALKLAKANPEKNSIRGIILK
;
A
#
# COMPACT_ATOMS: atom_id res chain seq x y z
N MET A 1 11.63 -24.39 11.06
CA MET A 1 12.96 -23.92 10.68
C MET A 1 13.36 -22.81 11.63
N SER A 2 14.34 -23.10 12.49
CA SER A 2 14.95 -22.13 13.39
C SER A 2 16.03 -21.36 12.65
N THR A 3 15.94 -20.04 12.68
CA THR A 3 16.74 -19.15 11.84
C THR A 3 17.48 -18.13 12.69
N LEU A 4 18.77 -17.99 12.44
CA LEU A 4 19.61 -16.96 13.05
C LEU A 4 19.87 -15.86 12.03
N ILE A 5 19.68 -14.61 12.43
CA ILE A 5 20.19 -13.43 11.72
C ILE A 5 21.31 -12.83 12.55
N VAL A 6 22.50 -12.73 11.97
CA VAL A 6 23.71 -12.22 12.62
C VAL A 6 24.53 -11.38 11.66
N ILE A 7 25.33 -10.46 12.19
CA ILE A 7 26.26 -9.63 11.40
C ILE A 7 27.63 -10.32 11.37
N GLY A 8 28.30 -10.27 10.22
CA GLY A 8 29.66 -10.78 10.07
C GLY A 8 30.65 -10.02 10.96
N ASN A 9 31.72 -10.70 11.39
CA ASN A 9 32.77 -10.11 12.23
C ASN A 9 34.15 -10.47 11.67
N ILE A 10 35.10 -9.54 11.72
CA ILE A 10 36.49 -9.82 11.35
C ILE A 10 37.19 -10.72 12.39
N ASN A 11 36.67 -10.79 13.62
CA ASN A 11 37.15 -11.70 14.64
C ASN A 11 36.36 -13.02 14.57
N GLU A 12 37.02 -14.07 14.08
CA GLU A 12 36.42 -15.40 13.90
C GLU A 12 35.94 -16.01 15.23
N HIS A 13 36.62 -15.72 16.34
CA HIS A 13 36.24 -16.25 17.65
C HIS A 13 34.95 -15.60 18.15
N THR A 14 34.83 -14.27 18.04
CA THR A 14 33.60 -13.56 18.43
C THR A 14 32.41 -14.06 17.62
N PHE A 15 32.59 -14.17 16.29
CA PHE A 15 31.56 -14.68 15.40
C PHE A 15 31.14 -16.10 15.79
N ALA A 16 32.08 -17.04 15.86
CA ALA A 16 31.76 -18.44 16.14
C ALA A 16 31.15 -18.65 17.53
N ASN A 17 31.67 -17.97 18.55
CA ASN A 17 31.13 -18.05 19.91
C ASN A 17 29.67 -17.57 19.97
N SER A 18 29.34 -16.46 19.27
CA SER A 18 27.95 -15.98 19.21
C SER A 18 27.01 -16.95 18.50
N VAL A 19 27.47 -17.60 17.43
CA VAL A 19 26.68 -18.59 16.67
C VAL A 19 26.45 -19.85 17.51
N VAL A 20 27.46 -20.33 18.24
CA VAL A 20 27.28 -21.46 19.19
C VAL A 20 26.29 -21.08 20.29
N ALA A 21 26.42 -19.88 20.87
CA ALA A 21 25.52 -19.41 21.91
C ALA A 21 24.07 -19.31 21.41
N ALA A 22 23.87 -18.77 20.20
CA ALA A 22 22.57 -18.70 19.54
C ALA A 22 21.99 -20.09 19.23
N ASN A 23 22.83 -21.04 18.81
CA ASN A 23 22.39 -22.40 18.53
C ASN A 23 21.90 -23.11 19.80
N GLU A 24 22.63 -23.00 20.90
CA GLU A 24 22.17 -23.53 22.18
C GLU A 24 20.90 -22.82 22.65
N LYS A 25 20.82 -21.48 22.47
CA LYS A 25 19.63 -20.72 22.83
C LYS A 25 18.41 -21.13 22.01
N SER A 26 18.59 -21.45 20.71
CA SER A 26 17.51 -21.93 19.85
C SER A 26 16.89 -23.21 20.38
N LYS A 27 17.71 -24.12 20.91
CA LYS A 27 17.24 -25.37 21.52
C LYS A 27 16.42 -25.10 22.80
N ASP A 28 16.79 -24.08 23.57
CA ASP A 28 16.04 -23.70 24.78
C ASP A 28 14.65 -23.12 24.45
N ILE A 29 14.56 -22.26 23.42
CA ILE A 29 13.37 -21.44 23.17
C ILE A 29 12.44 -21.99 22.08
N PHE A 30 12.95 -22.87 21.20
CA PHE A 30 12.20 -23.45 20.08
C PHE A 30 12.12 -24.98 20.18
N GLU A 31 11.66 -25.51 21.32
CA GLU A 31 11.34 -26.93 21.48
C GLU A 31 12.48 -27.90 21.11
N LYS A 32 13.73 -27.57 21.51
CA LYS A 32 14.95 -28.35 21.23
C LYS A 32 15.37 -28.38 19.75
N LYS A 33 14.87 -27.48 18.90
CA LYS A 33 15.36 -27.31 17.53
C LYS A 33 16.70 -26.59 17.52
N SER A 34 17.70 -27.16 16.85
CA SER A 34 18.95 -26.47 16.49
C SER A 34 18.70 -25.46 15.38
N LEU A 35 19.60 -24.50 15.17
CA LEU A 35 19.54 -23.62 14.01
C LEU A 35 19.58 -24.45 12.73
N GLU A 36 18.71 -24.11 11.78
CA GLU A 36 18.65 -24.70 10.44
C GLU A 36 19.25 -23.75 9.40
N ASN A 37 18.92 -22.46 9.49
CA ASN A 37 19.43 -21.40 8.61
C ASN A 37 20.15 -20.32 9.42
N ILE A 38 21.33 -19.90 8.95
CA ILE A 38 22.14 -18.84 9.56
C ILE A 38 22.39 -17.77 8.51
N HIS A 39 21.59 -16.72 8.52
CA HIS A 39 21.79 -15.56 7.65
C HIS A 39 22.85 -14.64 8.24
N VAL A 40 23.94 -14.47 7.48
CA VAL A 40 25.06 -13.61 7.88
C VAL A 40 25.13 -12.40 6.97
N PHE A 41 24.95 -11.23 7.56
CA PHE A 41 25.10 -9.95 6.86
C PHE A 41 26.52 -9.41 7.05
N HIS A 42 27.31 -9.45 5.99
CA HIS A 42 28.72 -9.07 6.01
C HIS A 42 28.96 -7.66 5.44
N THR A 43 29.91 -6.94 6.04
CA THR A 43 30.74 -6.00 5.27
C THR A 43 31.70 -6.77 4.37
N LYS A 44 32.16 -6.19 3.26
CA LYS A 44 33.15 -6.84 2.38
C LYS A 44 34.37 -7.33 3.16
N LYS A 45 34.90 -6.49 4.06
CA LYS A 45 36.03 -6.86 4.93
C LYS A 45 35.73 -8.08 5.81
N SER A 46 34.55 -8.14 6.43
CA SER A 46 34.17 -9.28 7.27
C SER A 46 33.95 -10.56 6.47
N PHE A 47 33.42 -10.44 5.25
CA PHE A 47 33.23 -11.57 4.33
C PHE A 47 34.59 -12.16 3.92
N GLU A 48 35.48 -11.29 3.42
CA GLU A 48 36.83 -11.68 3.01
C GLU A 48 37.62 -12.29 4.17
N THR A 49 37.54 -11.70 5.37
CA THR A 49 38.29 -12.20 6.53
C THR A 49 37.77 -13.54 7.05
N LEU A 50 36.45 -13.73 7.15
CA LEU A 50 35.87 -14.99 7.66
C LEU A 50 36.02 -16.15 6.67
N LEU A 51 36.09 -15.86 5.37
CA LEU A 51 36.18 -16.87 4.33
C LEU A 51 37.61 -17.07 3.78
N ALA A 52 38.60 -16.28 4.24
CA ALA A 52 40.00 -16.45 3.86
C ALA A 52 40.63 -17.67 4.58
N GLU A 53 40.64 -18.81 3.87
CA GLU A 53 41.41 -20.08 4.00
C GLU A 53 41.51 -20.80 5.38
N SER A 54 41.39 -20.10 6.50
CA SER A 54 41.41 -20.63 7.86
C SER A 54 40.01 -21.08 8.29
N ASN A 55 39.61 -22.29 7.91
CA ASN A 55 38.34 -22.91 8.35
C ASN A 55 38.34 -23.32 9.85
N LYS A 56 39.12 -22.66 10.70
CA LYS A 56 39.22 -22.96 12.13
C LYS A 56 37.89 -22.74 12.85
N TRP A 57 37.20 -21.65 12.52
CA TRP A 57 35.90 -21.36 13.09
C TRP A 57 34.83 -22.36 12.62
N ILE A 58 34.83 -22.76 11.34
CA ILE A 58 33.92 -23.80 10.83
C ILE A 58 34.15 -25.12 11.58
N LYS A 59 35.40 -25.57 11.71
CA LYS A 59 35.74 -26.78 12.48
C LYS A 59 35.33 -26.69 13.95
N PHE A 60 35.34 -25.49 14.53
CA PHE A 60 34.82 -25.29 15.88
C PHE A 60 33.30 -25.37 15.95
N LEU A 61 32.59 -24.82 14.96
CA LEU A 61 31.14 -24.90 14.84
C LEU A 61 30.62 -26.32 14.58
N GLU A 62 31.33 -27.10 13.76
CA GLU A 62 30.99 -28.50 13.45
C GLU A 62 30.95 -29.36 14.72
N LYS A 63 31.85 -29.11 15.68
CA LYS A 63 31.84 -29.78 17.01
C LYS A 63 30.56 -29.52 17.81
N HIS A 64 29.80 -28.49 17.44
CA HIS A 64 28.53 -28.10 18.06
C HIS A 64 27.32 -28.42 17.17
N GLY A 65 27.52 -29.22 16.11
CA GLY A 65 26.46 -29.63 15.18
C GLY A 65 25.98 -28.50 14.27
N ILE A 66 26.85 -27.52 13.98
CA ILE A 66 26.58 -26.41 13.07
C ILE A 66 27.50 -26.55 11.86
N TYR A 67 26.94 -26.67 10.68
CA TYR A 67 27.65 -27.01 9.44
C TYR A 67 27.65 -25.85 8.44
N ALA A 68 28.61 -25.85 7.52
CA ALA A 68 28.82 -24.77 6.55
C ALA A 68 27.60 -24.54 5.64
N GLU A 69 26.85 -25.59 5.32
CA GLU A 69 25.68 -25.56 4.44
C GLU A 69 24.50 -24.76 5.02
N GLN A 70 24.53 -24.52 6.33
CA GLN A 70 23.50 -23.75 7.03
C GLN A 70 23.69 -22.24 6.86
N PHE A 71 24.86 -21.80 6.39
CA PHE A 71 25.20 -20.39 6.28
C PHE A 71 24.72 -19.80 4.95
N ILE A 72 23.97 -18.71 5.05
CA ILE A 72 23.50 -17.92 3.92
C ILE A 72 24.15 -16.54 4.02
N HIS A 73 25.23 -16.36 3.27
CA HIS A 73 26.03 -15.14 3.30
C HIS A 73 25.44 -14.06 2.39
N ARG A 74 25.27 -12.84 2.93
CA ARG A 74 24.87 -11.65 2.18
C ARG A 74 25.88 -10.54 2.42
N THR A 75 26.48 -9.99 1.37
CA THR A 75 27.42 -8.86 1.49
C THR A 75 26.69 -7.54 1.23
N LEU A 76 26.73 -6.65 2.22
CA LEU A 76 26.13 -5.31 2.20
C LEU A 76 27.11 -4.31 2.81
N ASP A 77 27.75 -3.52 1.96
CA ASP A 77 28.58 -2.41 2.38
C ASP A 77 27.82 -1.09 2.37
N ILE A 78 28.21 -0.22 3.29
CA ILE A 78 27.82 1.18 3.32
C ILE A 78 28.72 1.87 2.31
N ASP A 79 28.15 2.30 1.19
CA ASP A 79 28.87 3.04 0.17
C ASP A 79 29.03 4.48 0.67
N SER A 80 30.20 4.84 1.20
CA SER A 80 30.43 6.17 1.81
C SER A 80 30.27 7.34 0.83
N GLU A 81 30.19 7.06 -0.47
CA GLU A 81 30.07 8.04 -1.55
C GLU A 81 28.68 8.09 -2.20
N LYS A 82 27.72 7.23 -1.82
CA LYS A 82 26.36 7.20 -2.40
C LYS A 82 25.26 7.08 -1.35
N ASP A 83 24.12 7.66 -1.70
CA ASP A 83 22.86 7.72 -0.94
C ASP A 83 22.62 6.55 0.03
N ASN A 84 22.85 6.80 1.32
CA ASN A 84 22.67 5.88 2.44
C ASN A 84 21.23 5.34 2.55
N THR A 85 20.25 6.00 1.93
CA THR A 85 18.84 5.58 1.95
C THR A 85 18.64 4.23 1.26
N LYS A 86 19.32 4.00 0.13
CA LYS A 86 19.23 2.72 -0.61
C LYS A 86 19.85 1.56 0.17
N PHE A 87 20.88 1.82 0.98
CA PHE A 87 21.46 0.81 1.87
C PHE A 87 20.45 0.38 2.92
N LEU A 88 19.79 1.35 3.58
CA LEU A 88 18.76 1.09 4.58
C LEU A 88 17.62 0.26 4.01
N GLU A 89 17.05 0.68 2.87
CA GLU A 89 15.96 -0.02 2.20
C GLU A 89 16.34 -1.45 1.82
N LYS A 90 17.53 -1.63 1.25
CA LYS A 90 18.04 -2.97 0.88
C LYS A 90 18.21 -3.82 2.13
N PHE A 91 18.84 -3.32 3.19
CA PHE A 91 19.06 -4.08 4.42
C PHE A 91 17.75 -4.47 5.09
N ALA A 92 16.80 -3.54 5.22
CA ALA A 92 15.48 -3.80 5.77
C ALA A 92 14.71 -4.84 4.95
N ARG A 93 14.66 -4.70 3.62
CA ARG A 93 13.95 -5.65 2.74
C ARG A 93 14.52 -7.07 2.81
N ASN A 94 15.84 -7.21 2.89
CA ASN A 94 16.46 -8.53 3.04
C ASN A 94 16.08 -9.19 4.38
N ILE A 95 15.95 -8.42 5.46
CA ILE A 95 15.52 -8.95 6.76
C ILE A 95 14.03 -9.29 6.72
N GLU A 96 13.20 -8.43 6.14
CA GLU A 96 11.76 -8.67 5.94
C GLU A 96 11.50 -9.97 5.17
N GLU A 97 12.19 -10.19 4.04
CA GLU A 97 12.11 -11.43 3.27
C GLU A 97 12.44 -12.68 4.12
N ILE A 98 13.44 -12.58 5.01
CA ILE A 98 13.80 -13.68 5.92
C ILE A 98 12.69 -13.88 6.95
N VAL A 99 12.15 -12.79 7.51
CA VAL A 99 11.11 -12.83 8.54
C VAL A 99 9.82 -13.42 8.00
N ASP A 100 9.41 -13.08 6.78
CA ASP A 100 8.18 -13.59 6.16
C ASP A 100 8.23 -15.11 5.93
N MET A 101 9.41 -15.65 5.67
CA MET A 101 9.61 -17.07 5.39
C MET A 101 9.84 -17.93 6.66
N ASN A 102 10.11 -17.31 7.82
CA ASN A 102 10.56 -18.01 9.02
C ASN A 102 9.77 -17.59 10.26
N LYS A 103 9.35 -18.55 11.08
CA LYS A 103 8.61 -18.27 12.34
C LYS A 103 9.51 -18.22 13.57
N ASP A 104 10.52 -19.09 13.60
CA ASP A 104 11.40 -19.28 14.76
C ASP A 104 12.71 -18.51 14.52
N ILE A 105 12.75 -17.21 14.85
CA ILE A 105 13.89 -16.33 14.51
C ILE A 105 14.63 -15.86 15.76
N ILE A 106 15.96 -15.96 15.74
CA ILE A 106 16.88 -15.30 16.68
C ILE A 106 17.63 -14.20 15.95
N ILE A 107 17.72 -13.03 16.59
CA ILE A 107 18.57 -11.92 16.14
C ILE A 107 19.76 -11.81 17.10
N ASP A 108 20.97 -12.01 16.58
CA ASP A 108 22.20 -11.75 17.32
C ASP A 108 22.75 -10.36 16.99
N ILE A 109 22.84 -9.51 18.02
CA ILE A 109 23.43 -8.18 17.94
C ILE A 109 24.81 -8.15 18.62
N SER A 110 25.53 -9.28 18.69
CA SER A 110 26.86 -9.34 19.31
C SER A 110 27.96 -8.85 18.37
N ASN A 111 27.72 -8.92 17.06
CA ASN A 111 28.74 -8.80 16.03
C ASN A 111 28.63 -7.55 15.16
N GLY A 112 29.70 -7.32 14.41
CA GLY A 112 29.76 -6.33 13.35
C GLY A 112 30.05 -4.90 13.81
N PRO A 113 30.16 -3.96 12.85
CA PRO A 113 30.30 -2.54 13.15
C PRO A 113 29.10 -2.00 13.93
N THR A 114 29.35 -1.04 14.84
CA THR A 114 28.32 -0.40 15.68
C THR A 114 27.12 0.08 14.89
N PHE A 115 27.33 0.68 13.71
CA PHE A 115 26.25 1.16 12.86
C PHE A 115 25.31 0.05 12.39
N GLN A 116 25.84 -1.04 11.82
CA GLN A 116 25.02 -2.16 11.32
C GLN A 116 24.32 -2.88 12.47
N LYS A 117 24.99 -3.04 13.62
CA LYS A 117 24.39 -3.60 14.84
C LYS A 117 23.20 -2.77 15.32
N ASN A 118 23.36 -1.46 15.40
CA ASN A 118 22.28 -0.55 15.78
C ASN A 118 21.13 -0.61 14.79
N LEU A 119 21.45 -0.65 13.49
CA LEU A 119 20.43 -0.72 12.46
C LEU A 119 19.65 -2.04 12.51
N LEU A 120 20.32 -3.18 12.71
CA LEU A 120 19.67 -4.47 12.90
C LEU A 120 18.73 -4.46 14.12
N SER A 121 19.15 -3.84 15.23
CA SER A 121 18.30 -3.69 16.42
C SER A 121 17.06 -2.83 16.15
N VAL A 122 17.20 -1.73 15.40
CA VAL A 122 16.07 -0.87 14.99
C VAL A 122 15.10 -1.63 14.08
N ILE A 123 15.60 -2.35 13.08
CA ILE A 123 14.75 -3.15 12.18
C ILE A 123 14.05 -4.26 12.95
N ALA A 124 14.76 -4.96 13.85
CA ALA A 124 14.17 -5.99 14.69
C ALA A 124 13.07 -5.44 15.61
N TYR A 125 13.21 -4.21 16.11
CA TYR A 125 12.14 -3.52 16.84
C TYR A 125 10.94 -3.23 15.95
N ILE A 126 11.15 -2.63 14.77
CA ILE A 126 10.07 -2.29 13.81
C ILE A 126 9.29 -3.54 13.36
N LEU A 127 10.01 -4.62 13.06
CA LEU A 127 9.43 -5.90 12.64
C LEU A 127 8.91 -6.74 13.81
N ASN A 128 8.96 -6.21 15.04
CA ASN A 128 8.43 -6.88 16.23
C ASN A 128 9.07 -8.28 16.46
N LEU A 129 10.40 -8.34 16.40
CA LEU A 129 11.16 -9.56 16.66
C LEU A 129 11.51 -9.66 18.14
N LYS A 130 10.94 -10.67 18.82
CA LYS A 130 11.03 -10.85 20.28
C LYS A 130 12.39 -11.37 20.77
N HIS A 131 13.05 -12.20 19.96
CA HIS A 131 14.19 -13.00 20.36
C HIS A 131 15.52 -12.35 19.92
N GLN A 132 15.80 -11.19 20.49
CA GLN A 132 17.04 -10.46 20.28
C GLN A 132 18.03 -10.78 21.40
N TYR A 133 19.27 -11.11 21.06
CA TYR A 133 20.28 -11.55 22.03
C TYR A 133 21.63 -10.89 21.81
N ILE A 134 22.39 -10.80 22.90
CA ILE A 134 23.76 -10.27 22.93
C ILE A 134 24.64 -11.17 23.78
N LEU A 135 25.84 -11.48 23.29
CA LEU A 135 26.92 -12.03 24.10
C LEU A 135 27.54 -10.89 24.91
N ASP A 136 27.12 -10.76 26.16
CA ASP A 136 27.56 -9.69 27.05
C ASP A 136 29.02 -9.94 27.48
N ILE A 137 29.92 -9.05 27.06
CA ILE A 137 31.36 -9.17 27.34
C ILE A 137 31.67 -8.96 28.82
N VAL A 138 30.90 -8.10 29.51
CA VAL A 138 31.06 -7.87 30.94
C VAL A 138 30.66 -9.14 31.70
N GLU A 139 29.55 -9.76 31.33
CA GLU A 139 29.13 -11.04 31.91
C GLU A 139 30.14 -12.15 31.58
N LEU A 140 30.57 -12.26 30.33
CA LEU A 140 31.59 -13.23 29.90
C LEU A 140 32.88 -13.13 30.72
N SER A 141 33.35 -11.91 30.99
CA SER A 141 34.58 -11.65 31.75
C SER A 141 34.51 -12.07 33.22
N LYS A 142 33.30 -12.23 33.80
CA LYS A 142 33.12 -12.77 35.15
C LYS A 142 33.36 -14.27 35.22
N HIS A 143 33.13 -14.98 34.11
CA HIS A 143 33.17 -16.45 34.05
C HIS A 143 34.46 -16.98 33.40
N THR A 144 35.17 -16.18 32.59
CA THR A 144 36.45 -16.58 32.00
C THR A 144 37.35 -15.40 31.65
N LYS A 145 38.68 -15.63 31.68
CA LYS A 145 39.71 -14.74 31.13
C LYS A 145 40.27 -15.24 29.79
N GLU A 146 39.83 -16.40 29.33
CA GLU A 146 40.28 -16.99 28.07
C GLU A 146 39.88 -16.12 26.90
N ARG A 147 40.76 -16.06 25.90
CA ARG A 147 40.52 -15.42 24.61
C ARG A 147 40.53 -16.50 23.54
N GLY A 148 39.55 -16.47 22.64
CA GLY A 148 39.43 -17.48 21.58
C GLY A 148 38.06 -18.17 21.62
N PHE A 149 38.04 -19.46 21.28
CA PHE A 149 36.83 -20.28 21.33
C PHE A 149 36.50 -20.65 22.78
N ILE A 150 35.32 -20.26 23.24
CA ILE A 150 34.91 -20.38 24.64
C ILE A 150 34.02 -21.60 24.83
N ASN A 151 34.09 -22.21 26.02
CA ASN A 151 33.22 -23.32 26.41
C ASN A 151 31.73 -22.94 26.37
N THR A 152 30.90 -23.86 25.86
CA THR A 152 29.45 -23.69 25.67
C THR A 152 28.70 -23.30 26.94
N GLU A 153 29.05 -23.88 28.10
CA GLU A 153 28.39 -23.59 29.38
C GLU A 153 28.66 -22.16 29.86
N ILE A 154 29.80 -21.60 29.48
CA ILE A 154 30.14 -20.20 29.76
C ILE A 154 29.39 -19.29 28.79
N LEU A 155 29.34 -19.66 27.50
CA LEU A 155 28.59 -18.91 26.49
C LEU A 155 27.11 -18.79 26.84
N LYS A 156 26.47 -19.88 27.29
CA LYS A 156 25.06 -19.88 27.73
C LYS A 156 24.79 -18.85 28.84
N LYS A 157 25.71 -18.70 29.80
CA LYS A 157 25.58 -17.74 30.91
C LYS A 157 25.74 -16.29 30.44
N ALA A 158 26.61 -16.04 29.48
CA ALA A 158 26.88 -14.70 28.96
C ALA A 158 25.95 -14.28 27.80
N TYR A 159 25.16 -15.21 27.24
CA TYR A 159 24.26 -14.94 26.12
C TYR A 159 22.89 -14.47 26.63
N MET A 160 22.73 -13.16 26.69
CA MET A 160 21.60 -12.50 27.35
C MET A 160 20.58 -12.03 26.32
N GLN A 161 19.29 -12.15 26.66
CA GLN A 161 18.24 -11.53 25.86
C GLN A 161 18.30 -10.02 26.03
N ALA A 162 18.26 -9.28 24.92
CA ALA A 162 18.10 -7.84 24.95
C ALA A 162 16.77 -7.48 25.62
N PRO A 163 16.66 -6.31 26.31
CA PRO A 163 15.41 -5.85 26.87
C PRO A 163 14.30 -5.86 25.82
N GLU A 164 13.09 -6.23 26.25
CA GLU A 164 11.93 -6.26 25.36
C GLU A 164 11.66 -4.85 24.82
N SER A 165 12.03 -4.63 23.55
CA SER A 165 12.00 -3.32 22.90
C SER A 165 10.58 -2.74 22.81
N LYS A 166 9.53 -3.58 22.83
CA LYS A 166 8.12 -3.12 22.94
C LYS A 166 7.82 -2.31 24.17
N LYS A 167 8.58 -2.47 25.26
CA LYS A 167 8.39 -1.62 26.44
C LYS A 167 8.72 -0.16 26.15
N LEU A 168 9.47 0.12 25.07
CA LEU A 168 9.65 1.49 24.57
C LEU A 168 8.34 2.08 24.06
N ASP A 169 7.41 1.30 23.51
CA ASP A 169 6.09 1.79 23.05
C ASP A 169 5.28 2.34 24.24
N ALA A 170 5.42 1.71 25.42
CA ALA A 170 4.77 2.17 26.65
C ALA A 170 5.47 3.39 27.29
N LEU A 171 6.73 3.65 26.98
CA LEU A 171 7.44 4.87 27.39
C LEU A 171 7.22 6.01 26.39
N ALA A 172 7.07 5.66 25.12
CA ALA A 172 6.71 6.51 23.99
C ALA A 172 5.18 6.60 23.85
N TYR A 173 4.45 6.86 24.95
CA TYR A 173 3.04 7.30 24.86
C TYR A 173 2.89 8.57 24.00
N LEU A 174 3.98 9.33 23.87
CA LEU A 174 4.24 10.18 22.71
C LEU A 174 4.97 9.30 21.70
N ASP A 175 4.25 8.65 20.81
CA ASP A 175 4.88 7.90 19.73
C ASP A 175 5.68 8.92 18.92
N LEU A 176 6.97 9.08 19.19
CA LEU A 176 7.85 9.97 18.43
C LEU A 176 7.81 9.62 16.93
N SER A 177 7.55 8.34 16.63
CA SER A 177 7.24 7.82 15.31
C SER A 177 5.89 8.28 14.79
N GLU A 178 4.81 8.29 15.59
CA GLU A 178 3.48 8.80 15.23
C GLU A 178 3.49 10.32 15.07
N VAL A 179 4.12 11.07 15.97
CA VAL A 179 4.34 12.52 15.87
C VAL A 179 5.15 12.84 14.62
N LYS A 180 6.22 12.10 14.33
CA LYS A 180 7.01 12.30 13.10
C LYS A 180 6.21 11.94 11.84
N ARG A 181 5.50 10.80 11.83
CA ARG A 181 4.61 10.40 10.73
C ARG A 181 3.49 11.42 10.51
N TYR A 182 2.92 11.96 11.58
CA TYR A 182 1.94 13.03 11.50
C TYR A 182 2.57 14.31 11.00
N ASN A 183 3.77 14.68 11.44
CA ASN A 183 4.46 15.87 10.92
C ASN A 183 4.71 15.73 9.41
N ASP A 184 5.22 14.58 8.95
CA ASP A 184 5.43 14.31 7.52
C ASP A 184 4.10 14.35 6.74
N LYS A 185 3.04 13.75 7.30
CA LYS A 185 1.70 13.78 6.72
C LYS A 185 1.11 15.19 6.71
N ILE A 186 1.26 15.96 7.79
CA ILE A 186 0.79 17.34 7.92
C ILE A 186 1.52 18.23 6.92
N MET A 187 2.83 18.06 6.75
CA MET A 187 3.61 18.79 5.73
C MET A 187 3.04 18.52 4.34
N LYS A 188 2.89 17.24 3.95
CA LYS A 188 2.27 16.86 2.67
C LYS A 188 0.86 17.46 2.50
N LEU A 189 0.00 17.32 3.51
CA LEU A 189 -1.37 17.84 3.45
C LEU A 189 -1.42 19.37 3.38
N SER A 190 -0.49 20.07 4.04
CA SER A 190 -0.39 21.53 3.99
C SER A 190 0.06 22.01 2.60
N GLU A 191 0.95 21.28 1.94
CA GLU A 191 1.32 21.53 0.54
C GLU A 191 0.13 21.30 -0.40
N ASN A 192 -0.62 20.21 -0.20
CA ASN A 192 -1.82 19.94 -0.99
C ASN A 192 -2.89 21.02 -0.77
N PHE A 193 -3.09 21.46 0.48
CA PHE A 193 -3.99 22.56 0.84
C PHE A 193 -3.62 23.87 0.15
N LYS A 194 -2.33 24.21 0.06
CA LYS A 194 -1.83 25.37 -0.71
C LYS A 194 -2.27 25.33 -2.17
N ASN A 195 -2.27 24.14 -2.78
CA ASN A 195 -2.60 23.97 -4.19
C ASN A 195 -4.10 24.16 -4.48
N VAL A 196 -4.97 24.03 -3.48
CA VAL A 196 -6.43 24.17 -3.64
C VAL A 196 -6.85 25.63 -3.92
N SER A 197 -6.14 26.61 -3.37
CA SER A 197 -6.37 28.02 -3.70
C SER A 197 -5.13 28.88 -3.40
N PRO A 198 -4.19 29.01 -4.36
CA PRO A 198 -2.98 29.81 -4.19
C PRO A 198 -3.32 31.27 -3.80
N GLY A 199 -2.84 31.73 -2.65
CA GLY A 199 -3.00 33.11 -2.18
C GLY A 199 -4.21 33.40 -1.28
N LYS A 200 -5.13 32.44 -1.09
CA LYS A 200 -6.21 32.53 -0.08
C LYS A 200 -6.05 31.57 1.10
N ALA A 201 -5.23 30.53 0.92
CA ALA A 201 -4.96 29.53 1.94
C ALA A 201 -3.99 30.05 3.02
N ASP A 202 -4.40 30.04 4.28
CA ASP A 202 -3.51 30.26 5.42
C ASP A 202 -2.85 28.93 5.82
N ILE A 203 -1.72 28.64 5.19
CA ILE A 203 -0.99 27.38 5.34
C ILE A 203 -0.47 27.22 6.77
N GLU A 204 -0.02 28.31 7.38
CA GLU A 204 0.54 28.27 8.74
C GLU A 204 -0.57 27.96 9.73
N PHE A 205 -1.71 28.64 9.63
CA PHE A 205 -2.87 28.35 10.46
C PHE A 205 -3.38 26.91 10.27
N PHE A 206 -3.50 26.44 9.03
CA PHE A 206 -3.96 25.07 8.74
C PHE A 206 -3.01 24.02 9.33
N ARG A 207 -1.70 24.16 9.10
CA ARG A 207 -0.65 23.29 9.63
C ARG A 207 -0.66 23.28 11.14
N ASP A 208 -0.72 24.46 11.74
CA ASP A 208 -0.70 24.62 13.18
C ASP A 208 -1.95 24.01 13.79
N ASN A 209 -3.14 24.20 13.20
CA ASN A 209 -4.38 23.62 13.70
C ASN A 209 -4.37 22.08 13.66
N LEU A 210 -3.86 21.46 12.58
CA LEU A 210 -3.65 20.01 12.52
C LEU A 210 -2.69 19.53 13.62
N THR A 211 -1.58 20.25 13.80
CA THR A 211 -0.56 19.93 14.82
C THR A 211 -1.14 20.05 16.23
N HIS A 212 -1.85 21.13 16.53
CA HIS A 212 -2.52 21.34 17.82
C HIS A 212 -3.57 20.26 18.10
N SER A 213 -4.35 19.87 17.09
CA SER A 213 -5.35 18.79 17.21
C SER A 213 -4.71 17.49 17.70
N ILE A 214 -3.59 17.09 17.10
CA ILE A 214 -2.86 15.88 17.46
C ILE A 214 -2.24 16.03 18.85
N ASN A 215 -1.62 17.17 19.14
CA ASN A 215 -1.06 17.47 20.46
C ASN A 215 -2.12 17.39 21.56
N PHE A 216 -3.34 17.87 21.32
CA PHE A 216 -4.43 17.75 22.28
C PHE A 216 -4.86 16.30 22.51
N LYS A 217 -4.90 15.45 21.47
CA LYS A 217 -5.16 14.01 21.66
C LYS A 217 -4.07 13.36 22.50
N LEU A 218 -2.80 13.66 22.21
CA LEU A 218 -1.65 13.12 22.94
C LEU A 218 -1.64 13.57 24.41
N GLN A 219 -1.94 14.84 24.68
CA GLN A 219 -2.12 15.32 26.05
C GLN A 219 -3.34 14.67 26.71
N GLY A 220 -4.40 14.40 25.95
CA GLY A 220 -5.56 13.62 26.38
C GLY A 220 -5.18 12.21 26.81
N ASP A 221 -4.35 11.52 26.03
CA ASP A 221 -3.82 10.18 26.34
C ASP A 221 -3.00 10.19 27.63
N LYS A 222 -2.09 11.16 27.76
CA LYS A 222 -1.24 11.30 28.94
C LYS A 222 -2.03 11.59 30.22
N ASN A 223 -3.01 12.48 30.13
CA ASN A 223 -3.73 12.98 31.30
C ASN A 223 -5.08 12.27 31.50
N SER A 224 -5.42 11.29 30.65
CA SER A 224 -6.74 10.66 30.59
C SER A 224 -7.90 11.69 30.56
N SER A 225 -7.73 12.77 29.79
CA SER A 225 -8.64 13.92 29.80
C SER A 225 -9.55 13.93 28.58
N ASN A 226 -10.84 13.64 28.79
CA ASN A 226 -11.81 13.71 27.70
C ASN A 226 -12.09 15.12 27.19
N ALA A 227 -11.80 16.16 27.99
CA ALA A 227 -11.86 17.54 27.51
C ALA A 227 -10.85 17.74 26.38
N LEU A 228 -9.63 17.22 26.55
CA LEU A 228 -8.57 17.30 25.54
C LEU A 228 -8.89 16.46 24.30
N TYR A 229 -9.47 15.27 24.45
CA TYR A 229 -9.96 14.48 23.31
C TYR A 229 -11.04 15.21 22.48
N ARG A 230 -11.94 15.93 23.15
CA ARG A 230 -12.97 16.73 22.48
C ARG A 230 -12.40 17.93 21.75
N ILE A 231 -11.47 18.66 22.39
CA ILE A 231 -10.77 19.78 21.76
C ILE A 231 -10.03 19.29 20.51
N SER A 232 -9.32 18.17 20.62
CA SER A 232 -8.66 17.51 19.48
C SER A 232 -9.62 17.20 18.33
N SER A 233 -10.74 16.53 18.63
CA SER A 233 -11.75 16.16 17.62
C SER A 233 -12.38 17.38 16.95
N SER A 234 -12.64 18.44 17.72
CA SER A 234 -13.23 19.68 17.20
C SER A 234 -12.23 20.47 16.36
N SER A 235 -10.97 20.54 16.79
CA SER A 235 -9.88 21.25 16.10
C SER A 235 -9.51 20.56 14.79
N ILE A 236 -9.49 19.22 14.73
CA ILE A 236 -9.18 18.54 13.46
C ILE A 236 -10.31 18.73 12.45
N ALA A 237 -11.56 18.71 12.91
CA ALA A 237 -12.71 18.89 12.05
C ALA A 237 -12.83 20.32 11.49
N SER A 238 -12.31 21.33 12.19
CA SER A 238 -12.28 22.70 11.63
C SER A 238 -11.31 22.80 10.45
N SER A 239 -10.20 22.05 10.44
CA SER A 239 -9.33 21.98 9.24
C SER A 239 -10.05 21.35 8.04
N ALA A 240 -10.86 20.31 8.25
CA ALA A 240 -11.70 19.78 7.17
C ALA A 240 -12.70 20.84 6.66
N GLU A 241 -13.33 21.58 7.57
CA GLU A 241 -14.27 22.64 7.22
C GLU A 241 -13.62 23.79 6.43
N GLU A 242 -12.39 24.14 6.78
CA GLU A 242 -11.58 25.15 6.08
C GLU A 242 -11.23 24.70 4.66
N LEU A 243 -10.75 23.47 4.47
CA LEU A 243 -10.47 22.90 3.15
C LEU A 243 -11.71 22.94 2.25
N ILE A 244 -12.85 22.49 2.76
CA ILE A 244 -14.10 22.48 1.98
C ILE A 244 -14.53 23.90 1.62
N GLY A 245 -14.34 24.87 2.53
CA GLY A 245 -14.52 26.29 2.24
C GLY A 245 -13.68 26.75 1.06
N LEU A 246 -12.38 26.46 1.06
CA LEU A 246 -11.48 26.82 -0.03
C LEU A 246 -11.86 26.16 -1.37
N ILE A 247 -12.30 24.90 -1.36
CA ILE A 247 -12.78 24.23 -2.57
C ILE A 247 -14.02 24.96 -3.11
N LEU A 248 -14.98 25.33 -2.26
CA LEU A 248 -16.17 26.07 -2.66
C LEU A 248 -15.85 27.49 -3.15
N ASP A 249 -14.89 28.17 -2.52
CA ASP A 249 -14.35 29.46 -2.97
C ASP A 249 -13.77 29.35 -4.39
N SER A 250 -13.02 28.28 -4.68
CA SER A 250 -12.44 28.05 -6.02
C SER A 250 -13.50 27.87 -7.11
N LYS A 251 -14.73 27.55 -6.72
CA LYS A 251 -15.89 27.36 -7.61
C LYS A 251 -16.81 28.57 -7.70
N ASN A 252 -16.44 29.71 -7.10
CA ASN A 252 -17.28 30.92 -7.02
C ASN A 252 -18.69 30.63 -6.47
N SER A 253 -18.82 29.62 -5.60
CA SER A 253 -20.10 29.30 -4.95
C SER A 253 -20.41 30.36 -3.89
N SER A 254 -21.30 31.29 -4.21
CA SER A 254 -21.64 32.42 -3.35
C SER A 254 -22.28 31.96 -2.02
N ASN A 255 -21.90 32.66 -0.95
CA ASN A 255 -22.53 32.63 0.37
C ASN A 255 -22.34 31.36 1.22
N HIS A 256 -21.23 30.64 1.08
CA HIS A 256 -20.93 29.46 1.90
C HIS A 256 -20.19 29.77 3.23
N HIS A 257 -19.61 30.97 3.39
CA HIS A 257 -18.88 31.34 4.61
C HIS A 257 -19.75 31.34 5.89
N GLN A 258 -21.06 31.59 5.76
CA GLN A 258 -22.01 31.54 6.89
C GLN A 258 -22.68 30.18 7.07
N LYS A 259 -22.35 29.19 6.24
CA LYS A 259 -22.96 27.87 6.26
C LYS A 259 -22.20 26.91 7.17
N THR A 260 -22.92 25.99 7.80
CA THR A 260 -22.32 24.91 8.61
C THR A 260 -21.53 23.95 7.73
N LEU A 261 -20.60 23.18 8.31
CA LEU A 261 -19.90 22.10 7.60
C LEU A 261 -20.84 21.20 6.80
N GLY A 262 -21.95 20.73 7.40
CA GLY A 262 -22.91 19.89 6.69
C GLY A 262 -23.53 20.58 5.46
N ALA A 263 -23.85 21.87 5.56
CA ALA A 263 -24.35 22.63 4.43
C ALA A 263 -23.27 22.88 3.35
N LYS A 264 -22.01 23.06 3.74
CA LYS A 264 -20.88 23.16 2.81
C LYS A 264 -20.64 21.83 2.07
N LEU A 265 -20.69 20.70 2.77
CA LEU A 265 -20.56 19.36 2.19
C LEU A 265 -21.69 19.06 1.20
N ASN A 266 -22.92 19.42 1.52
CA ASN A 266 -24.07 19.24 0.61
C ASN A 266 -23.90 20.06 -0.67
N LEU A 267 -23.48 21.33 -0.58
CA LEU A 267 -23.21 22.14 -1.77
C LEU A 267 -22.11 21.53 -2.64
N LEU A 268 -21.03 21.07 -2.01
CA LEU A 268 -19.94 20.45 -2.77
C LEU A 268 -20.39 19.13 -3.41
N TYR A 269 -21.21 18.35 -2.72
CA TYR A 269 -21.82 17.13 -3.27
C TYR A 269 -22.71 17.46 -4.47
N GLU A 270 -23.57 18.48 -4.40
CA GLU A 270 -24.40 18.94 -5.52
C GLU A 270 -23.54 19.36 -6.74
N ILE A 271 -22.39 20.01 -6.50
CA ILE A 271 -21.43 20.36 -7.55
C ILE A 271 -20.83 19.09 -8.18
N ILE A 272 -20.39 18.13 -7.36
CA ILE A 272 -19.81 16.86 -7.83
C ILE A 272 -20.83 16.06 -8.66
N GLU A 273 -22.07 15.95 -8.17
CA GLU A 273 -23.16 15.24 -8.84
C GLU A 273 -23.53 15.90 -10.17
N LYS A 274 -23.54 17.25 -10.22
CA LYS A 274 -23.81 18.00 -11.44
C LYS A 274 -22.69 17.90 -12.49
N GLU A 275 -21.43 17.84 -12.07
CA GLU A 275 -20.30 17.74 -13.01
C GLU A 275 -20.14 16.33 -13.62
N GLN A 276 -20.86 15.32 -13.13
CA GLN A 276 -20.94 13.94 -13.69
C GLN A 276 -19.58 13.36 -14.11
N HIS A 277 -18.60 13.36 -13.21
CA HIS A 277 -17.32 12.69 -13.48
C HIS A 277 -17.49 11.17 -13.36
N ASP A 278 -17.37 10.43 -14.48
CA ASP A 278 -17.49 8.95 -14.59
C ASP A 278 -16.65 8.16 -13.56
N ASP A 279 -15.62 8.78 -13.00
CA ASP A 279 -14.63 8.16 -12.12
C ASP A 279 -14.77 8.55 -10.64
N ILE A 280 -15.85 9.25 -10.26
CA ILE A 280 -16.19 9.56 -8.87
C ILE A 280 -17.40 8.72 -8.43
N ASP A 281 -17.18 7.84 -7.45
CA ASP A 281 -18.25 7.13 -6.74
C ASP A 281 -19.00 8.11 -5.83
N THR A 282 -20.13 8.63 -6.30
CA THR A 282 -20.95 9.60 -5.58
C THR A 282 -21.59 9.02 -4.32
N ASP A 283 -21.94 7.74 -4.30
CA ASP A 283 -22.49 7.08 -3.10
C ASP A 283 -21.43 6.98 -2.00
N PHE A 284 -20.20 6.63 -2.37
CA PHE A 284 -19.06 6.67 -1.45
C PHE A 284 -18.83 8.09 -0.91
N VAL A 285 -18.79 9.11 -1.78
CA VAL A 285 -18.58 10.51 -1.36
C VAL A 285 -19.64 10.94 -0.35
N LYS A 286 -20.92 10.63 -0.62
CA LYS A 286 -22.03 10.96 0.28
C LYS A 286 -21.86 10.29 1.65
N LYS A 287 -21.64 8.97 1.67
CA LYS A 287 -21.47 8.20 2.92
C LYS A 287 -20.24 8.66 3.71
N PHE A 288 -19.16 9.00 3.01
CA PHE A 288 -17.94 9.48 3.65
C PHE A 288 -18.14 10.86 4.29
N ASN A 289 -18.85 11.77 3.59
CA ASN A 289 -19.24 13.08 4.13
C ASN A 289 -20.14 12.95 5.36
N ASP A 290 -21.15 12.09 5.28
CA ASP A 290 -22.06 11.83 6.40
C ASP A 290 -21.32 11.29 7.63
N PHE A 291 -20.34 10.42 7.41
CA PHE A 291 -19.53 9.86 8.50
C PHE A 291 -18.64 10.90 9.17
N VAL A 292 -17.92 11.73 8.40
CA VAL A 292 -17.10 12.82 8.95
C VAL A 292 -17.96 13.83 9.70
N LEU A 293 -19.13 14.18 9.15
CA LEU A 293 -20.10 15.05 9.83
C LEU A 293 -20.63 14.42 11.12
N PHE A 294 -20.91 13.12 11.13
CA PHE A 294 -21.31 12.38 12.33
C PHE A 294 -20.23 12.41 13.41
N LEU A 295 -18.96 12.14 13.06
CA LEU A 295 -17.84 12.20 14.01
C LEU A 295 -17.72 13.60 14.63
N ARG A 296 -17.78 14.65 13.82
CA ARG A 296 -17.76 16.05 14.26
C ARG A 296 -18.93 16.37 15.19
N ASN A 297 -20.16 16.01 14.81
CA ASN A 297 -21.34 16.34 15.60
C ASN A 297 -21.40 15.57 16.93
N THR A 298 -20.94 14.32 16.95
CA THR A 298 -20.99 13.49 18.16
C THR A 298 -19.92 13.83 19.20
N THR A 299 -18.90 14.62 18.82
CA THR A 299 -17.84 15.14 19.69
C THR A 299 -18.16 16.56 20.16
N VAL A 300 -18.74 17.40 19.30
CA VAL A 300 -19.07 18.81 19.60
C VAL A 300 -20.39 18.98 20.38
N HIS A 301 -21.43 18.18 20.13
CA HIS A 301 -22.79 18.44 20.65
C HIS A 301 -23.22 17.59 21.86
N LYS A 302 -22.32 16.87 22.52
CA LYS A 302 -22.66 16.17 23.78
C LYS A 302 -22.78 17.18 24.93
N SER A 303 -24.04 17.49 25.24
CA SER A 303 -24.49 18.27 26.41
C SER A 303 -23.65 18.03 27.66
N SER A 304 -23.38 19.13 28.36
CA SER A 304 -22.71 19.29 29.66
C SER A 304 -23.22 18.42 30.83
N LYS A 305 -24.09 17.44 30.56
CA LYS A 305 -24.80 16.62 31.57
C LYS A 305 -24.48 15.12 31.53
N LYS A 306 -23.67 14.61 30.59
CA LYS A 306 -23.26 13.18 30.60
C LYS A 306 -21.83 13.04 31.10
N LYS A 307 -21.64 12.13 32.07
CA LYS A 307 -20.35 11.69 32.59
C LYS A 307 -19.39 11.39 31.44
N LEU A 308 -18.15 11.82 31.62
CA LEU A 308 -16.96 11.42 30.89
C LEU A 308 -17.05 9.92 30.52
N SER A 309 -17.08 9.59 29.23
CA SER A 309 -17.17 8.21 28.74
C SER A 309 -15.84 7.76 28.16
N ASP A 310 -15.44 6.51 28.42
CA ASP A 310 -14.20 5.90 27.90
C ASP A 310 -14.11 5.91 26.36
N THR A 311 -15.23 6.16 25.68
CA THR A 311 -15.30 6.26 24.21
C THR A 311 -14.70 7.53 23.63
N GLU A 312 -14.45 8.59 24.41
CA GLU A 312 -13.96 9.87 23.86
C GLU A 312 -12.53 9.77 23.32
N LYS A 313 -11.68 8.94 23.94
CA LYS A 313 -10.36 8.59 23.41
C LYS A 313 -10.47 8.01 22.00
N PHE A 314 -11.28 6.96 21.86
CA PHE A 314 -11.50 6.29 20.57
C PHE A 314 -12.07 7.23 19.52
N LYS A 315 -13.00 8.12 19.91
CA LYS A 315 -13.57 9.12 19.01
C LYS A 315 -12.54 10.15 18.55
N ALA A 316 -11.63 10.60 19.41
CA ALA A 316 -10.58 11.52 19.02
C ALA A 316 -9.60 10.88 18.04
N GLU A 317 -9.19 9.65 18.30
CA GLU A 317 -8.34 8.87 17.41
C GLU A 317 -9.01 8.68 16.03
N LEU A 318 -10.25 8.20 16.03
CA LEU A 318 -11.03 8.03 14.81
C LEU A 318 -11.24 9.36 14.06
N SER A 319 -11.44 10.47 14.78
CA SER A 319 -11.59 11.80 14.17
C SER A 319 -10.30 12.26 13.50
N ILE A 320 -9.13 12.06 14.14
CA ILE A 320 -7.84 12.40 13.55
C ILE A 320 -7.61 11.58 12.28
N THR A 321 -7.67 10.25 12.38
CA THR A 321 -7.36 9.36 11.26
C THR A 321 -8.30 9.59 10.08
N THR A 322 -9.60 9.68 10.34
CA THR A 322 -10.62 9.88 9.29
C THR A 322 -10.49 11.28 8.68
N THR A 323 -10.24 12.32 9.47
CA THR A 323 -10.14 13.69 8.93
C THR A 323 -8.89 13.86 8.08
N LEU A 324 -7.76 13.25 8.46
CA LEU A 324 -6.55 13.28 7.64
C LEU A 324 -6.77 12.58 6.28
N ALA A 325 -7.47 11.43 6.29
CA ALA A 325 -7.86 10.75 5.05
C ALA A 325 -8.88 11.57 4.24
N PHE A 326 -9.78 12.28 4.91
CA PHE A 326 -10.74 13.18 4.29
C PHE A 326 -10.07 14.35 3.58
N ILE A 327 -9.11 15.00 4.23
CA ILE A 327 -8.32 16.09 3.63
C ILE A 327 -7.58 15.57 2.40
N GLU A 328 -6.90 14.43 2.51
CA GLU A 328 -6.19 13.79 1.38
C GLU A 328 -7.12 13.46 0.22
N PHE A 329 -8.26 12.84 0.49
CA PHE A 329 -9.27 12.52 -0.52
C PHE A 329 -9.77 13.77 -1.25
N TYR A 330 -10.11 14.82 -0.50
CA TYR A 330 -10.63 16.05 -1.08
C TYR A 330 -9.57 16.86 -1.84
N SER A 331 -8.34 16.91 -1.34
CA SER A 331 -7.24 17.64 -1.99
C SER A 331 -6.67 16.93 -3.21
N ASP A 332 -6.56 15.59 -3.17
CA ASP A 332 -5.79 14.82 -4.16
C ASP A 332 -6.70 14.13 -5.19
N VAL A 333 -7.94 13.83 -4.81
CA VAL A 333 -8.89 13.12 -5.68
C VAL A 333 -10.00 14.06 -6.17
N ILE A 334 -10.72 14.72 -5.27
CA ILE A 334 -11.90 15.51 -5.65
C ILE A 334 -11.50 16.83 -6.30
N TYR A 335 -10.69 17.64 -5.65
CA TYR A 335 -10.34 18.97 -6.14
C TYR A 335 -9.73 18.98 -7.55
N PRO A 336 -8.76 18.11 -7.91
CA PRO A 336 -8.18 18.11 -9.25
C PRO A 336 -9.18 17.74 -10.35
N LYS A 337 -10.15 16.87 -10.05
CA LYS A 337 -11.23 16.52 -10.99
C LYS A 337 -12.19 17.69 -11.19
N LEU A 338 -12.54 18.35 -10.10
CA LEU A 338 -13.34 19.57 -10.15
C LEU A 338 -12.63 20.68 -10.94
N GLN A 339 -11.30 20.83 -10.88
CA GLN A 339 -10.60 21.84 -11.70
C GLN A 339 -10.55 21.51 -13.20
N LYS A 340 -10.57 20.22 -13.57
CA LYS A 340 -10.45 19.78 -14.97
C LYS A 340 -11.70 20.06 -15.83
N SER A 341 -12.81 20.51 -15.26
CA SER A 341 -14.02 20.87 -16.02
C SER A 341 -13.86 22.11 -16.93
N ASN A 342 -12.73 22.85 -16.84
CA ASN A 342 -12.41 23.97 -17.73
C ASN A 342 -11.33 23.68 -18.80
N ILE A 343 -10.80 22.46 -18.91
CA ILE A 343 -9.76 22.15 -19.91
C ILE A 343 -10.23 21.00 -20.80
N ASN A 344 -10.76 21.38 -21.97
CA ASN A 344 -10.87 20.51 -23.13
C ASN A 344 -9.50 19.87 -23.41
N ASN A 345 -9.49 18.53 -23.51
CA ASN A 345 -8.36 17.63 -23.78
C ASN A 345 -7.47 17.31 -22.56
N SER A 346 -7.90 16.36 -21.72
CA SER A 346 -7.04 15.80 -20.66
C SER A 346 -6.27 14.57 -21.15
N TYR A 347 -4.95 14.71 -21.14
CA TYR A 347 -4.02 13.59 -21.03
C TYR A 347 -4.01 13.14 -19.56
N ILE A 348 -4.13 11.84 -19.30
CA ILE A 348 -3.87 11.26 -17.97
C ILE A 348 -2.78 10.19 -18.17
N ASN A 349 -1.65 10.32 -17.48
CA ASN A 349 -0.56 9.33 -17.45
C ASN A 349 -0.02 8.88 -18.83
N GLY A 350 0.16 9.81 -19.77
CA GLY A 350 0.66 9.48 -21.12
C GLY A 350 -0.38 8.78 -22.03
N ILE A 351 -1.60 8.59 -21.54
CA ILE A 351 -2.73 8.01 -22.29
C ILE A 351 -3.57 9.16 -22.85
N LYS A 352 -3.67 9.26 -24.18
CA LYS A 352 -4.63 10.13 -24.86
C LYS A 352 -5.91 9.34 -25.12
N TYR A 353 -7.00 9.72 -24.48
CA TYR A 353 -8.30 9.15 -24.79
C TYR A 353 -8.75 9.59 -26.17
N ASN A 354 -9.28 8.65 -26.95
CA ASN A 354 -9.87 8.92 -28.24
C ASN A 354 -11.36 8.55 -28.19
N LYS A 355 -12.24 9.52 -28.43
CA LYS A 355 -13.68 9.29 -28.42
C LYS A 355 -14.13 8.48 -29.64
N GLU A 356 -13.45 8.68 -30.77
CA GLU A 356 -13.82 8.06 -32.04
C GLU A 356 -12.57 7.60 -32.81
N PRO A 357 -12.59 6.41 -33.43
CA PRO A 357 -11.53 5.98 -34.33
C PRO A 357 -11.53 6.84 -35.61
N ASN A 358 -10.34 7.27 -36.04
CA ASN A 358 -10.21 7.95 -37.33
C ASN A 358 -10.37 6.92 -38.46
N ILE A 359 -11.38 7.10 -39.31
CA ILE A 359 -11.74 6.17 -40.40
C ILE A 359 -10.59 6.01 -41.43
N ASN A 360 -9.67 6.98 -41.50
CA ASN A 360 -8.51 6.94 -42.39
C ASN A 360 -7.28 6.27 -41.78
N GLU A 361 -7.33 5.86 -40.51
CA GLU A 361 -6.23 5.18 -39.82
C GLU A 361 -6.63 3.77 -39.38
N GLU A 362 -5.66 2.86 -39.38
CA GLU A 362 -5.89 1.50 -38.92
C GLU A 362 -5.74 1.39 -37.40
N TYR A 363 -6.68 0.69 -36.77
CA TYR A 363 -6.70 0.45 -35.32
C TYR A 363 -6.85 -1.04 -35.02
N TYR A 364 -6.47 -1.42 -33.80
CA TYR A 364 -6.85 -2.67 -33.18
C TYR A 364 -8.09 -2.45 -32.32
N PHE A 365 -9.03 -3.39 -32.36
CA PHE A 365 -10.30 -3.39 -31.63
C PHE A 365 -10.42 -4.70 -30.87
N GLY A 366 -10.36 -4.64 -29.54
CA GLY A 366 -10.69 -5.75 -28.65
C GLY A 366 -12.16 -5.69 -28.28
N ILE A 367 -12.86 -6.81 -28.42
CA ILE A 367 -14.27 -7.01 -28.07
C ILE A 367 -14.31 -8.13 -27.05
N ASP A 368 -14.99 -7.92 -25.93
CA ASP A 368 -15.06 -8.90 -24.84
C ASP A 368 -16.45 -8.82 -24.18
N GLY A 369 -17.05 -9.99 -23.93
CA GLY A 369 -18.34 -10.13 -23.29
C GLY A 369 -18.34 -9.64 -21.85
N ASP A 370 -19.41 -8.97 -21.45
CA ASP A 370 -19.58 -8.48 -20.09
C ASP A 370 -20.25 -9.55 -19.22
N ASN A 371 -19.63 -9.86 -18.08
CA ASN A 371 -20.16 -10.79 -17.08
C ASN A 371 -20.41 -12.23 -17.59
N THR A 372 -19.86 -12.62 -18.74
CA THR A 372 -20.05 -13.96 -19.32
C THR A 372 -19.67 -15.07 -18.34
N GLY A 373 -18.52 -14.96 -17.66
CA GLY A 373 -18.07 -15.92 -16.65
C GLY A 373 -19.03 -16.06 -15.47
N ALA A 374 -19.38 -14.94 -14.83
CA ALA A 374 -20.31 -14.92 -13.69
C ALA A 374 -21.70 -15.46 -14.07
N PHE A 375 -22.15 -15.20 -15.29
CA PHE A 375 -23.41 -15.73 -15.81
C PHE A 375 -23.35 -17.25 -16.03
N LEU A 376 -22.27 -17.77 -16.62
CA LEU A 376 -22.05 -19.21 -16.78
C LEU A 376 -21.93 -19.93 -15.43
N GLU A 377 -21.23 -19.35 -14.46
CA GLU A 377 -21.12 -19.86 -13.09
C GLU A 377 -22.50 -19.99 -12.41
N ASN A 378 -23.34 -18.96 -12.51
CA ASN A 378 -24.70 -19.00 -11.96
C ASN A 378 -25.55 -20.11 -12.60
N MET A 379 -25.39 -20.34 -13.91
CA MET A 379 -26.10 -21.42 -14.61
C MET A 379 -25.59 -22.81 -14.22
N LEU A 380 -24.29 -22.95 -13.94
CA LEU A 380 -23.71 -24.18 -13.39
C LEU A 380 -24.26 -24.48 -11.99
N ILE A 381 -24.38 -23.46 -11.13
CA ILE A 381 -24.97 -23.59 -9.78
C ILE A 381 -26.44 -24.06 -9.87
N LYS A 382 -27.20 -23.53 -10.84
CA LYS A 382 -28.61 -23.91 -11.07
C LYS A 382 -28.78 -25.25 -11.78
N ASN A 383 -27.69 -25.88 -12.24
CA ASN A 383 -27.68 -27.15 -12.97
C ASN A 383 -28.56 -27.15 -14.24
N ASP A 384 -28.77 -25.99 -14.88
CA ASP A 384 -29.56 -25.87 -16.11
C ASP A 384 -28.69 -26.11 -17.36
N LYS A 385 -28.51 -27.40 -17.67
CA LYS A 385 -27.68 -27.86 -18.81
C LYS A 385 -28.22 -27.42 -20.17
N LYS A 386 -29.52 -27.19 -20.31
CA LYS A 386 -30.15 -26.83 -21.59
C LYS A 386 -29.88 -25.36 -21.90
N GLN A 387 -30.13 -24.49 -20.93
CA GLN A 387 -29.87 -23.06 -21.07
C GLN A 387 -28.38 -22.78 -21.25
N LEU A 388 -27.49 -23.49 -20.53
CA LEU A 388 -26.04 -23.33 -20.67
C LEU A 388 -25.53 -23.64 -22.10
N ARG A 389 -26.05 -24.71 -22.72
CA ARG A 389 -25.74 -25.04 -24.12
C ARG A 389 -26.26 -23.98 -25.10
N GLU A 390 -27.45 -23.45 -24.84
CA GLU A 390 -28.08 -22.43 -25.68
C GLU A 390 -27.29 -21.12 -25.64
N ILE A 391 -26.89 -20.66 -24.44
CA ILE A 391 -26.09 -19.44 -24.26
C ILE A 391 -24.72 -19.58 -24.93
N SER A 392 -24.02 -20.70 -24.74
CA SER A 392 -22.71 -20.93 -25.38
C SER A 392 -22.81 -20.90 -26.91
N LYS A 393 -23.88 -21.49 -27.46
CA LYS A 393 -24.17 -21.43 -28.90
C LYS A 393 -24.50 -20.01 -29.35
N ASN A 394 -25.23 -19.25 -28.56
CA ASN A 394 -25.59 -17.86 -28.85
C ASN A 394 -24.37 -16.94 -28.89
N ILE A 395 -23.43 -17.06 -27.94
CA ILE A 395 -22.16 -16.31 -27.94
C ILE A 395 -21.36 -16.63 -29.20
N THR A 396 -21.19 -17.92 -29.51
CA THR A 396 -20.49 -18.35 -30.74
C THR A 396 -21.16 -17.79 -32.00
N THR A 397 -22.50 -17.78 -32.02
CA THR A 397 -23.29 -17.23 -33.13
C THR A 397 -23.13 -15.72 -33.24
N ALA A 398 -23.09 -15.00 -32.12
CA ALA A 398 -22.89 -13.56 -32.07
C ALA A 398 -21.53 -13.18 -32.66
N LEU A 399 -20.45 -13.81 -32.20
CA LEU A 399 -19.10 -13.57 -32.72
C LEU A 399 -19.00 -13.90 -34.22
N ASN A 400 -19.65 -14.97 -34.69
CA ASN A 400 -19.68 -15.29 -36.13
C ASN A 400 -20.43 -14.23 -36.95
N LYS A 401 -21.52 -13.68 -36.42
CA LYS A 401 -22.25 -12.57 -37.08
C LYS A 401 -21.40 -11.30 -37.11
N ILE A 402 -20.71 -10.99 -36.01
CA ILE A 402 -19.81 -9.84 -35.90
C ILE A 402 -18.67 -9.95 -36.92
N GLU A 403 -18.00 -11.10 -37.00
CA GLU A 403 -16.94 -11.33 -38.00
C GLU A 403 -17.46 -11.12 -39.43
N ASN A 404 -18.63 -11.69 -39.75
CA ASN A 404 -19.23 -11.52 -41.08
C ASN A 404 -19.60 -10.05 -41.37
N PHE A 405 -20.03 -9.30 -40.36
CA PHE A 405 -20.31 -7.87 -40.48
C PHE A 405 -19.02 -7.08 -40.74
N ILE A 406 -17.96 -7.34 -39.98
CA ILE A 406 -16.65 -6.68 -40.12
C ILE A 406 -16.03 -6.93 -41.49
N LYS A 407 -16.09 -8.17 -41.99
CA LYS A 407 -15.60 -8.56 -43.32
C LYS A 407 -16.40 -7.92 -44.47
N LYS A 408 -17.67 -7.58 -44.24
CA LYS A 408 -18.51 -6.87 -45.23
C LYS A 408 -18.18 -5.38 -45.32
N ILE A 409 -17.73 -4.76 -44.22
CA ILE A 409 -17.35 -3.34 -44.19
C ILE A 409 -16.12 -3.09 -45.08
N SER A 410 -15.09 -3.92 -44.94
CA SER A 410 -13.88 -3.82 -45.76
C SER A 410 -13.17 -5.16 -45.83
N ARG A 411 -12.60 -5.49 -47.01
CA ARG A 411 -11.74 -6.67 -47.19
C ARG A 411 -10.39 -6.53 -46.49
N ASN A 412 -10.01 -5.32 -46.09
CA ASN A 412 -8.77 -5.06 -45.36
C ASN A 412 -8.92 -5.22 -43.84
N ASN A 413 -10.15 -5.46 -43.35
CA ASN A 413 -10.37 -5.75 -41.93
C ASN A 413 -10.02 -7.22 -41.65
N GLU A 414 -9.12 -7.43 -40.70
CA GLU A 414 -8.61 -8.74 -40.32
C GLU A 414 -9.09 -9.10 -38.91
N VAL A 415 -9.72 -10.26 -38.75
CA VAL A 415 -9.99 -10.82 -37.42
C VAL A 415 -8.79 -11.67 -37.02
N ILE A 416 -8.01 -11.18 -36.05
CA ILE A 416 -6.76 -11.80 -35.60
C ILE A 416 -7.08 -13.05 -34.77
N PHE A 417 -8.02 -12.94 -33.84
CA PHE A 417 -8.54 -14.10 -33.12
C PHE A 417 -10.00 -13.88 -32.72
N LYS A 418 -10.71 -15.00 -32.52
CA LYS A 418 -11.99 -15.06 -31.82
C LYS A 418 -12.02 -16.35 -31.00
N THR A 419 -12.26 -16.27 -29.71
CA THR A 419 -12.34 -17.43 -28.82
C THR A 419 -13.20 -17.12 -27.62
N GLY A 420 -14.07 -18.05 -27.21
CA GLY A 420 -15.01 -17.79 -26.13
C GLY A 420 -15.93 -16.61 -26.47
N ASP A 421 -15.89 -15.58 -25.64
CA ASP A 421 -16.55 -14.28 -25.81
C ASP A 421 -15.59 -13.15 -26.23
N ASP A 422 -14.31 -13.46 -26.43
CA ASP A 422 -13.28 -12.50 -26.84
C ASP A 422 -13.05 -12.50 -28.37
N MET A 423 -12.84 -11.31 -28.93
CA MET A 423 -12.42 -11.12 -30.32
C MET A 423 -11.44 -9.94 -30.45
N LEU A 424 -10.40 -10.11 -31.27
CA LEU A 424 -9.48 -9.03 -31.65
C LEU A 424 -9.51 -8.83 -33.16
N VAL A 425 -9.69 -7.57 -33.57
CA VAL A 425 -9.82 -7.16 -34.96
C VAL A 425 -8.83 -6.05 -35.26
N LYS A 426 -8.26 -6.05 -36.46
CA LYS A 426 -7.41 -4.99 -37.01
C LYS A 426 -8.08 -4.43 -38.26
N GLY A 427 -8.24 -3.11 -38.35
CA GLY A 427 -8.88 -2.52 -39.51
C GLY A 427 -9.32 -1.07 -39.35
N THR A 428 -10.19 -0.63 -40.25
CA THR A 428 -10.78 0.71 -40.26
C THR A 428 -12.28 0.61 -39.95
N LEU A 429 -12.65 0.86 -38.70
CA LEU A 429 -14.03 0.85 -38.23
C LEU A 429 -14.39 2.23 -37.69
N SER A 430 -15.56 2.76 -38.06
CA SER A 430 -16.12 3.98 -37.47
C SER A 430 -16.84 3.67 -36.15
N ILE A 431 -17.19 4.70 -35.38
CA ILE A 431 -17.94 4.52 -34.13
C ILE A 431 -19.30 3.84 -34.36
N GLU A 432 -20.00 4.16 -35.45
CA GLU A 432 -21.29 3.56 -35.80
C GLU A 432 -21.14 2.05 -36.10
N ASN A 433 -20.00 1.65 -36.64
CA ASN A 433 -19.71 0.23 -36.82
C ASN A 433 -19.52 -0.49 -35.48
N LEU A 434 -18.90 0.17 -34.49
CA LEU A 434 -18.69 -0.39 -33.15
C LEU A 434 -20.00 -0.49 -32.37
N GLU A 435 -20.86 0.52 -32.43
CA GLU A 435 -22.21 0.48 -31.84
C GLU A 435 -23.03 -0.66 -32.46
N LYS A 436 -22.96 -0.81 -33.79
CA LYS A 436 -23.62 -1.93 -34.48
C LYS A 436 -23.07 -3.30 -34.11
N ILE A 437 -21.79 -3.40 -33.74
CA ILE A 437 -21.20 -4.64 -33.20
C ILE A 437 -21.81 -4.95 -31.82
N GLN A 438 -21.95 -3.95 -30.94
CA GLN A 438 -22.63 -4.14 -29.65
C GLN A 438 -24.09 -4.56 -29.85
N ASP A 439 -24.81 -3.94 -30.80
CA ASP A 439 -26.18 -4.34 -31.13
C ASP A 439 -26.27 -5.78 -31.61
N ILE A 440 -25.35 -6.23 -32.48
CA ILE A 440 -25.34 -7.61 -32.96
C ILE A 440 -25.11 -8.58 -31.79
N TYR A 441 -24.21 -8.24 -30.87
CA TYR A 441 -23.94 -9.03 -29.68
C TYR A 441 -25.19 -9.11 -28.80
N ASN A 442 -25.69 -7.97 -28.35
CA ASN A 442 -26.84 -7.83 -27.44
C ASN A 442 -28.10 -8.52 -27.98
N ASN A 443 -28.38 -8.39 -29.28
CA ASN A 443 -29.55 -9.02 -29.92
C ASN A 443 -29.39 -10.54 -30.09
N THR A 444 -28.16 -11.05 -30.13
CA THR A 444 -27.89 -12.49 -30.30
C THR A 444 -27.68 -13.20 -28.96
N THR A 445 -27.29 -12.48 -27.90
CA THR A 445 -27.08 -13.00 -26.55
C THR A 445 -28.01 -12.31 -25.53
N PRO A 446 -29.21 -12.85 -25.27
CA PRO A 446 -30.13 -12.26 -24.31
C PRO A 446 -29.49 -12.11 -22.93
N ASN A 447 -29.59 -10.91 -22.34
CA ASN A 447 -29.05 -10.52 -21.03
C ASN A 447 -27.51 -10.47 -20.90
N LEU A 448 -26.79 -10.51 -22.02
CA LEU A 448 -25.34 -10.27 -22.04
C LEU A 448 -25.05 -9.05 -22.91
N THR A 449 -24.07 -8.25 -22.49
CA THR A 449 -23.54 -7.13 -23.25
C THR A 449 -22.09 -7.38 -23.64
N CYS A 450 -21.51 -6.52 -24.48
CA CYS A 450 -20.07 -6.53 -24.72
C CYS A 450 -19.48 -5.12 -24.65
N SER A 451 -18.23 -5.07 -24.19
CA SER A 451 -17.43 -3.85 -24.17
C SER A 451 -16.38 -3.89 -25.28
N ILE A 452 -16.05 -2.73 -25.84
CA ILE A 452 -15.10 -2.60 -26.95
C ILE A 452 -14.00 -1.61 -26.57
N GLY A 453 -12.75 -2.02 -26.73
CA GLY A 453 -11.57 -1.18 -26.56
C GLY A 453 -10.80 -1.04 -27.86
N PHE A 454 -10.37 0.17 -28.24
CA PHE A 454 -9.58 0.36 -29.46
C PHE A 454 -8.33 1.22 -29.27
N GLY A 455 -7.31 0.97 -30.10
CA GLY A 455 -6.05 1.71 -30.06
C GLY A 455 -5.11 1.39 -31.23
N LYS A 456 -4.00 2.13 -31.35
CA LYS A 456 -3.07 1.98 -32.52
C LYS A 456 -2.25 0.69 -32.46
N THR A 457 -2.07 0.14 -31.26
CA THR A 457 -1.45 -1.17 -31.04
C THR A 457 -2.42 -2.13 -30.34
N SER A 458 -2.16 -3.44 -30.42
CA SER A 458 -2.92 -4.44 -29.66
C SER A 458 -2.84 -4.21 -28.14
N LYS A 459 -1.71 -3.69 -27.65
CA LYS A 459 -1.53 -3.27 -26.25
C LYS A 459 -2.48 -2.13 -25.87
N ASP A 460 -2.60 -1.12 -26.74
CA ASP A 460 -3.50 0.01 -26.52
C ASP A 460 -4.96 -0.46 -26.48
N ALA A 461 -5.34 -1.30 -27.44
CA ALA A 461 -6.70 -1.86 -27.52
C ALA A 461 -7.03 -2.70 -26.26
N TYR A 462 -6.08 -3.49 -25.75
CA TYR A 462 -6.27 -4.26 -24.52
C TYR A 462 -6.47 -3.36 -23.29
N ILE A 463 -5.65 -2.32 -23.12
CA ILE A 463 -5.79 -1.38 -21.99
C ILE A 463 -7.11 -0.62 -22.12
N ALA A 464 -7.46 -0.13 -23.31
CA ALA A 464 -8.73 0.54 -23.58
C ALA A 464 -9.92 -0.37 -23.23
N LEU A 465 -9.83 -1.66 -23.54
CA LEU A 465 -10.86 -2.64 -23.24
C LEU A 465 -11.01 -2.88 -21.74
N LYS A 466 -9.90 -2.97 -20.99
CA LYS A 466 -9.97 -3.07 -19.52
C LYS A 466 -10.58 -1.82 -18.89
N LEU A 467 -10.30 -0.63 -19.43
CA LEU A 467 -10.94 0.61 -19.00
C LEU A 467 -12.45 0.63 -19.36
N ALA A 468 -12.83 0.12 -20.53
CA ALA A 468 -14.23 -0.02 -20.93
C ALA A 468 -15.01 -0.94 -19.97
N LYS A 469 -14.41 -2.07 -19.55
CA LYS A 469 -15.02 -3.03 -18.63
C LYS A 469 -15.00 -2.60 -17.16
N ALA A 470 -14.18 -1.60 -16.81
CA ALA A 470 -14.12 -1.04 -15.46
C ALA A 470 -15.25 -0.03 -15.18
N ASN A 471 -15.98 0.42 -16.21
CA ASN A 471 -17.15 1.27 -16.05
C ASN A 471 -18.28 0.49 -15.35
N PRO A 472 -18.96 1.03 -14.31
CA PRO A 472 -19.98 0.29 -13.55
C PRO A 472 -21.12 -0.28 -14.40
N GLU A 473 -21.49 0.42 -15.47
CA GLU A 473 -22.55 0.01 -16.40
C GLU A 473 -22.08 -1.02 -17.44
N LYS A 474 -20.76 -1.20 -17.62
CA LYS A 474 -20.13 -1.94 -18.73
C LYS A 474 -20.72 -1.50 -20.09
N ASN A 475 -20.83 -2.40 -21.07
CA ASN A 475 -21.40 -2.11 -22.39
C ASN A 475 -20.84 -0.83 -23.04
N SER A 476 -19.54 -0.59 -22.92
CA SER A 476 -18.95 0.69 -23.30
C SER A 476 -17.90 0.55 -24.39
N ILE A 477 -17.75 1.60 -25.19
CA ILE A 477 -16.71 1.75 -26.21
C ILE A 477 -15.69 2.76 -25.71
N ARG A 478 -14.40 2.39 -25.65
CA ARG A 478 -13.31 3.29 -25.26
C ARG A 478 -12.14 3.20 -26.22
N GLY A 479 -11.59 4.35 -26.59
CA GLY A 479 -10.37 4.44 -27.40
C GLY A 479 -9.22 5.06 -26.63
N ILE A 480 -7.99 4.55 -26.83
CA ILE A 480 -6.77 5.18 -26.31
C ILE A 480 -5.65 5.21 -27.34
N ILE A 481 -4.75 6.18 -27.18
CA ILE A 481 -3.44 6.24 -27.83
C ILE A 481 -2.40 6.45 -26.73
N LEU A 482 -1.53 5.48 -26.52
CA LEU A 482 -0.37 5.64 -25.65
C LEU A 482 0.70 6.46 -26.38
N LYS A 483 1.27 7.47 -25.71
CA LYS A 483 2.43 8.21 -26.21
C LYS A 483 3.74 7.47 -25.99
#